data_AF-A0A537IJR3-F1
#
_entry.id   AF-A0A537IJR3-F1
#
_cell.length_a   1.000
_cell.length_b   1.000
_cell.length_c   1.000
_cell.angle_alpha   90.00
_cell.angle_beta   90.00
_cell.angle_gamma   90.00
#
_symmetry.space_group_name_H-M   'P 1'
#
loop_
_entity.id
_entity.type
_entity.pdbx_description
1 polymer ?
#
loop_
_entity_poly.entity_id
_entity_poly.type
_entity_poly.pdbx_seq_one_letter_code
_entity_poly.pdbx_strand_id
1 'polypeptide(L)'
;MTDCTDPGRIKQLLALRLRLHRLEPSRPLRDARRALAFIKQRRIVLSTGRSSLPSLSEAIAGRQMRGGWMANPEVFRIYKVLGKVHRSDAVVTAPLILGRETLLDVTLGPAVVRIAGDLKRRDAARASLPPLAKRLLADVEAHGEVRMDRWPASTKRGREARLWLERLLL
;
A
#
# COMPACT_ATOMS: atom_id res chain seq x y z
N MET A 1 -4.03 17.76 -15.40
CA MET A 1 -2.78 16.98 -15.25
C MET A 1 -3.01 15.62 -15.88
N THR A 2 -2.62 15.50 -17.15
CA THR A 2 -2.67 14.28 -17.95
C THR A 2 -1.84 13.19 -17.27
N ASP A 3 -2.48 12.05 -17.03
CA ASP A 3 -1.86 10.83 -16.52
C ASP A 3 -0.92 10.28 -17.61
N CYS A 4 0.26 10.88 -17.73
CA CYS A 4 1.28 10.51 -18.70
C CYS A 4 1.99 9.26 -18.19
N THR A 5 1.28 8.14 -18.27
CA THR A 5 1.79 6.81 -17.97
C THR A 5 2.67 6.37 -19.14
N ASP A 6 3.89 6.90 -19.25
CA ASP A 6 4.86 6.42 -20.24
C ASP A 6 5.24 4.95 -19.91
N PRO A 7 4.85 3.98 -20.78
CA PRO A 7 5.14 2.57 -20.54
C PRO A 7 6.65 2.30 -20.45
N GLY A 8 7.48 3.09 -21.14
CA GLY A 8 8.94 3.01 -21.11
C GLY A 8 9.50 3.39 -19.74
N ARG A 9 9.05 4.51 -19.17
CA ARG A 9 9.43 4.96 -17.82
C ARG A 9 9.03 3.97 -16.74
N ILE A 10 7.83 3.38 -16.83
CA ILE A 10 7.40 2.34 -15.87
C ILE A 10 8.32 1.12 -15.95
N LYS A 11 8.65 0.66 -17.16
CA LYS A 11 9.55 -0.47 -17.36
C LYS A 11 10.94 -0.20 -16.76
N GLN A 12 11.47 1.01 -16.96
CA GLN A 12 12.75 1.43 -16.36
C GLN A 12 12.70 1.47 -14.83
N LEU A 13 11.64 2.05 -14.25
CA LEU A 13 11.46 2.08 -12.80
C LEU A 13 11.31 0.68 -12.20
N LEU A 14 10.62 -0.23 -12.90
CA LEU A 14 10.53 -1.63 -12.50
C LEU A 14 11.89 -2.33 -12.56
N ALA A 15 12.70 -2.12 -13.60
CA ALA A 15 14.05 -2.69 -13.68
C ALA A 15 14.96 -2.14 -12.57
N LEU A 16 14.92 -0.83 -12.32
CA LEU A 16 15.68 -0.19 -11.24
C LEU A 16 15.26 -0.74 -9.87
N ARG A 17 13.97 -0.96 -9.66
CA ARG A 17 13.40 -1.58 -8.46
C ARG A 17 13.95 -3.00 -8.23
N LEU A 18 14.06 -3.84 -9.28
CA LEU A 18 14.63 -5.19 -9.16
C LEU A 18 16.08 -5.13 -8.64
N ARG A 19 16.89 -4.24 -9.21
CA ARG A 19 18.29 -4.02 -8.80
C ARG A 19 18.40 -3.46 -7.39
N LEU A 20 17.60 -2.46 -7.04
CA LEU A 20 17.70 -1.77 -5.75
C LEU A 20 17.11 -2.57 -4.56
N HIS A 21 16.31 -3.60 -4.79
CA HIS A 21 15.57 -4.28 -3.73
C HIS A 21 15.92 -5.76 -3.53
N ARG A 22 17.17 -6.13 -3.86
CA ARG A 22 17.74 -7.47 -3.58
C ARG A 22 17.06 -8.61 -4.35
N LEU A 23 16.47 -8.30 -5.50
CA LEU A 23 15.91 -9.31 -6.40
C LEU A 23 16.98 -9.83 -7.38
N GLU A 24 18.02 -9.02 -7.64
CA GLU A 24 19.19 -9.42 -8.42
C GLU A 24 20.50 -8.97 -7.74
N PRO A 25 21.38 -9.91 -7.32
CA PRO A 25 21.15 -11.36 -7.26
C PRO A 25 20.08 -11.71 -6.21
N SER A 26 19.36 -12.80 -6.45
CA SER A 26 18.30 -13.28 -5.53
C SER A 26 18.87 -13.58 -4.14
N ARG A 27 18.40 -12.83 -3.13
CA ARG A 27 18.77 -13.05 -1.72
C ARG A 27 17.52 -13.08 -0.85
N PRO A 28 16.78 -14.21 -0.81
CA PRO A 28 15.51 -14.30 -0.10
C PRO A 28 15.67 -14.02 1.40
N LEU A 29 14.77 -13.20 1.94
CA LEU A 29 14.71 -12.94 3.38
C LEU A 29 14.05 -14.14 4.07
N ARG A 30 14.78 -14.81 4.96
CA ARG A 30 14.34 -16.06 5.59
C ARG A 30 13.64 -15.86 6.94
N ASP A 31 13.76 -14.69 7.54
CA ASP A 31 13.27 -14.41 8.89
C ASP A 31 12.81 -12.96 9.07
N ALA A 32 12.10 -12.72 10.18
CA ALA A 32 11.53 -11.42 10.52
C ALA A 32 12.59 -10.37 10.86
N ARG A 33 13.74 -10.75 11.43
CA ARG A 33 14.80 -9.79 11.79
C ARG A 33 15.37 -9.14 10.52
N ARG A 34 15.63 -9.95 9.49
CA ARG A 34 16.08 -9.46 8.18
C ARG A 34 15.00 -8.66 7.46
N ALA A 35 13.72 -9.04 7.60
CA ALA A 35 12.59 -8.28 7.07
C ALA A 35 12.46 -6.88 7.72
N LEU A 36 12.56 -6.79 9.05
CA LEU A 36 12.55 -5.51 9.77
C LEU A 36 13.74 -4.63 9.40
N ALA A 37 14.94 -5.21 9.26
CA ALA A 37 16.11 -4.46 8.78
C ALA A 37 15.91 -3.95 7.34
N PHE A 38 15.25 -4.73 6.48
CA PHE A 38 14.89 -4.31 5.13
C PHE A 38 13.90 -3.14 5.15
N ILE A 39 12.85 -3.19 5.98
CA ILE A 39 11.90 -2.08 6.15
C ILE A 39 12.62 -0.84 6.69
N LYS A 40 13.44 -0.97 7.73
CA LYS A 40 14.22 0.13 8.28
C LYS A 40 15.10 0.81 7.23
N GLN A 41 15.74 0.02 6.36
CA GLN A 41 16.61 0.53 5.29
C GLN A 41 15.81 1.20 4.16
N ARG A 42 14.62 0.69 3.82
CA ARG A 42 13.81 1.18 2.69
C ARG A 42 12.75 2.20 3.08
N ARG A 43 12.45 2.31 4.38
CA ARG A 43 11.54 3.23 5.05
C ARG A 43 10.06 3.04 4.70
N ILE A 44 9.74 2.81 3.43
CA ILE A 44 8.40 2.57 2.89
C ILE A 44 8.46 1.34 2.00
N VAL A 45 7.66 0.32 2.32
CA VAL A 45 7.63 -0.96 1.63
C VAL A 45 6.19 -1.41 1.45
N LEU A 46 5.82 -1.94 0.28
CA LEU A 46 4.54 -2.62 0.13
C LEU A 46 4.63 -4.03 0.69
N SER A 47 3.57 -4.50 1.34
CA SER A 47 3.42 -5.92 1.67
C SER A 47 3.47 -6.77 0.40
N THR A 48 2.73 -6.33 -0.63
CA THR A 48 2.76 -6.87 -1.99
C THR A 48 2.21 -5.87 -3.00
N GLY A 49 2.50 -6.05 -4.29
CA GLY A 49 1.93 -5.22 -5.35
C GLY A 49 2.92 -4.91 -6.49
N ARG A 50 2.39 -4.29 -7.55
CA ARG A 50 3.17 -3.77 -8.69
C ARG A 50 3.27 -2.25 -8.55
N SER A 51 4.43 -1.77 -8.15
CA SER A 51 4.75 -0.35 -8.09
C SER A 51 6.27 -0.16 -8.17
N SER A 52 6.75 1.08 -8.16
CA SER A 52 8.18 1.40 -8.03
C SER A 52 8.72 1.18 -6.60
N LEU A 53 7.84 0.97 -5.61
CA LEU A 53 8.25 0.76 -4.22
C LEU A 53 8.72 -0.68 -3.98
N PRO A 54 9.64 -0.91 -3.03
CA PRO A 54 10.01 -2.26 -2.62
C PRO A 54 8.80 -3.07 -2.17
N SER A 55 8.79 -4.37 -2.47
CA SER A 55 7.78 -5.31 -1.97
C SER A 55 8.43 -6.30 -1.01
N LEU A 56 7.87 -6.43 0.18
CA LEU A 56 8.37 -7.37 1.17
C LEU A 56 8.13 -8.82 0.74
N SER A 57 6.98 -9.13 0.15
CA SER A 57 6.70 -10.49 -0.34
C SER A 57 7.69 -10.93 -1.41
N GLU A 58 8.11 -10.02 -2.31
CA GLU A 58 9.13 -10.28 -3.32
C GLU A 58 10.51 -10.45 -2.69
N ALA A 59 10.87 -9.61 -1.71
CA ALA A 59 12.14 -9.72 -0.99
C ALA A 59 12.24 -11.04 -0.18
N ILE A 60 11.14 -11.50 0.42
CA ILE A 60 11.07 -12.81 1.10
C ILE A 60 11.21 -13.95 0.09
N ALA A 61 10.52 -13.86 -1.05
CA ALA A 61 10.60 -14.86 -2.11
C ALA A 61 11.95 -14.84 -2.86
N GLY A 62 12.68 -13.73 -2.78
CA GLY A 62 13.91 -13.48 -3.54
C GLY A 62 13.67 -13.31 -5.04
N ARG A 63 12.43 -13.10 -5.48
CA ARG A 63 12.06 -13.02 -6.89
C ARG A 63 10.84 -12.14 -7.10
N GLN A 64 10.70 -11.59 -8.30
CA GLN A 64 9.52 -10.84 -8.69
C GLN A 64 8.28 -11.73 -8.67
N MET A 65 7.15 -11.19 -8.22
CA MET A 65 5.89 -11.92 -8.13
C MET A 65 4.98 -11.67 -9.34
N ARG A 66 4.48 -12.75 -9.93
CA ARG A 66 3.43 -12.71 -10.95
C ARG A 66 2.06 -12.86 -10.27
N GLY A 67 1.57 -11.78 -9.66
CA GLY A 67 0.26 -11.75 -8.97
C GLY A 67 0.38 -11.70 -7.45
N GLY A 68 -0.68 -12.12 -6.75
CA GLY A 68 -0.71 -12.16 -5.29
C GLY A 68 0.19 -13.26 -4.73
N TRP A 69 0.75 -13.04 -3.54
CA TRP A 69 1.67 -13.99 -2.92
C TRP A 69 1.03 -15.29 -2.43
N MET A 70 -0.31 -15.34 -2.31
CA MET A 70 -1.05 -16.52 -1.85
C MET A 70 -0.86 -17.74 -2.76
N ALA A 71 -0.65 -17.54 -4.06
CA ALA A 71 -0.40 -18.61 -5.02
C ALA A 71 1.11 -18.91 -5.22
N ASN A 72 1.98 -18.36 -4.38
CA ASN A 72 3.43 -18.52 -4.52
C ASN A 72 3.94 -19.76 -3.77
N PRO A 73 4.94 -20.50 -4.30
CA PRO A 73 5.56 -21.60 -3.58
C PRO A 73 6.08 -21.24 -2.17
N GLU A 74 6.47 -19.98 -1.95
CA GLU A 74 6.95 -19.52 -0.64
C GLU A 74 5.84 -19.02 0.31
N VAL A 75 4.56 -19.29 0.00
CA VAL A 75 3.39 -18.75 0.74
C VAL A 75 3.53 -18.88 2.26
N PHE A 76 3.95 -20.04 2.76
CA PHE A 76 4.13 -20.27 4.20
C PHE A 76 5.22 -19.40 4.82
N ARG A 77 6.34 -19.20 4.10
CA ARG A 77 7.42 -18.32 4.56
C ARG A 77 6.96 -16.86 4.59
N ILE A 78 6.28 -16.43 3.53
CA ILE A 78 5.75 -15.08 3.42
C ILE A 78 4.77 -14.81 4.56
N TYR A 79 3.80 -15.69 4.76
CA TYR A 79 2.83 -15.59 5.85
C TYR A 79 3.51 -15.53 7.23
N LYS A 80 4.45 -16.45 7.50
CA LYS A 80 5.18 -16.50 8.78
C LYS A 80 5.99 -15.23 9.04
N VAL A 81 6.67 -14.69 8.03
CA VAL A 81 7.49 -13.49 8.17
C VAL A 81 6.62 -12.24 8.30
N LEU A 82 5.60 -12.08 7.44
CA LEU A 82 4.66 -10.95 7.51
C LEU A 82 3.97 -10.90 8.86
N GLY A 83 3.43 -12.02 9.35
CA GLY A 83 2.76 -12.06 10.64
C GLY A 83 3.66 -11.65 11.81
N LYS A 84 4.99 -11.87 11.73
CA LYS A 84 5.94 -11.37 12.74
C LYS A 84 6.25 -9.88 12.57
N VAL A 85 6.33 -9.40 11.32
CA VAL A 85 6.51 -7.98 11.01
C VAL A 85 5.30 -7.17 11.50
N HIS A 86 4.08 -7.64 11.27
CA HIS A 86 2.84 -6.99 11.72
C HIS A 86 2.72 -6.82 13.23
N ARG A 87 3.36 -7.69 14.01
CA ARG A 87 3.37 -7.63 15.48
C ARG A 87 4.51 -6.79 16.05
N SER A 88 5.32 -6.16 15.21
CA SER A 88 6.48 -5.40 15.64
C SER A 88 6.16 -3.91 15.73
N ASP A 89 6.47 -3.30 16.88
CA ASP A 89 6.31 -1.85 17.08
C ASP A 89 7.27 -0.99 16.22
N ALA A 90 8.22 -1.62 15.54
CA ALA A 90 9.11 -0.94 14.60
C ALA A 90 8.43 -0.61 13.26
N VAL A 91 7.22 -1.10 13.02
CA VAL A 91 6.51 -0.97 11.74
C VAL A 91 5.08 -0.48 11.95
N VAL A 92 4.69 0.55 11.20
CA VAL A 92 3.30 1.00 11.09
C VAL A 92 2.72 0.48 9.78
N THR A 93 1.51 -0.07 9.82
CA THR A 93 0.84 -0.59 8.63
C THR A 93 -0.42 0.21 8.30
N ALA A 94 -0.57 0.59 7.03
CA ALA A 94 -1.75 1.30 6.55
C ALA A 94 -1.91 1.13 5.02
N PRO A 95 -3.14 1.15 4.48
CA PRO A 95 -3.39 1.06 3.05
C PRO A 95 -3.18 2.40 2.33
N LEU A 96 -1.95 2.93 2.34
CA LEU A 96 -1.66 4.28 1.82
C LEU A 96 -1.34 4.27 0.33
N ILE A 97 -0.32 3.52 -0.10
CA ILE A 97 0.16 3.64 -1.47
C ILE A 97 -0.65 2.74 -2.40
N LEU A 98 -1.37 3.35 -3.35
CA LEU A 98 -2.23 2.66 -4.31
C LEU A 98 -3.32 1.79 -3.63
N GLY A 99 -3.75 2.16 -2.42
CA GLY A 99 -4.67 1.37 -1.59
C GLY A 99 -4.12 0.00 -1.18
N ARG A 100 -2.79 -0.20 -1.24
CA ARG A 100 -2.13 -1.45 -0.84
C ARG A 100 -1.59 -1.33 0.58
N GLU A 101 -1.60 -2.45 1.29
CA GLU A 101 -0.94 -2.56 2.59
C GLU A 101 0.53 -2.09 2.47
N THR A 102 0.79 -0.96 3.11
CA THR A 102 2.07 -0.28 3.13
C THR A 102 2.65 -0.42 4.53
N LEU A 103 3.88 -0.92 4.59
CA LEU A 103 4.71 -1.11 5.77
C LEU A 103 5.66 0.09 5.86
N LEU A 104 5.51 0.89 6.91
CA LEU A 104 6.32 2.07 7.17
C LEU A 104 7.23 1.80 8.35
N ASP A 105 8.48 2.24 8.27
CA ASP A 105 9.31 2.36 9.47
C ASP A 105 8.66 3.33 10.47
N VAL A 106 8.57 2.94 11.74
CA VAL A 106 7.86 3.70 12.79
C VAL A 106 8.32 5.15 12.91
N THR A 107 9.59 5.45 12.60
CA THR A 107 10.12 6.81 12.69
C THR A 107 9.57 7.75 11.61
N LEU A 108 8.88 7.24 10.58
CA LEU A 108 8.10 8.05 9.64
C LEU A 108 6.73 8.47 10.21
N GLY A 109 6.28 7.85 11.30
CA GLY A 109 4.96 8.11 11.92
C GLY A 109 4.64 9.60 12.07
N PRO A 110 5.51 10.43 12.69
CA PRO A 110 5.25 11.86 12.83
C PRO A 110 5.07 12.61 11.51
N ALA A 111 5.80 12.24 10.47
CA ALA A 111 5.66 12.85 9.14
C ALA A 111 4.34 12.46 8.48
N VAL A 112 3.95 11.19 8.61
CA VAL A 112 2.67 10.68 8.10
C VAL A 112 1.50 11.35 8.82
N VAL A 113 1.54 11.45 10.16
CA VAL A 113 0.51 12.14 10.94
C VAL A 113 0.37 13.60 10.52
N ARG A 114 1.48 14.31 10.28
CA ARG A 114 1.44 15.70 9.82
C ARG A 114 0.75 15.84 8.46
N ILE A 115 1.09 14.99 7.50
CA ILE A 115 0.51 15.04 6.14
C ILE A 115 -0.96 14.59 6.16
N ALA A 116 -1.29 13.57 6.97
CA ALA A 116 -2.65 13.07 7.13
C ALA A 116 -3.55 14.06 7.89
N GLY A 117 -2.97 14.85 8.80
CA GLY A 117 -3.64 15.87 9.61
C GLY A 117 -3.68 17.27 8.99
N ASP A 118 -3.08 17.49 7.82
CA ASP A 118 -3.13 18.79 7.14
C ASP A 118 -4.57 19.13 6.72
N LEU A 119 -5.19 20.06 7.47
CA LEU A 119 -6.57 20.49 7.25
C LEU A 119 -6.78 21.09 5.86
N LYS A 120 -5.84 21.90 5.35
CA LYS A 120 -5.96 22.51 4.02
C LYS A 120 -6.00 21.45 2.94
N ARG A 121 -5.12 20.45 3.04
CA ARG A 121 -5.09 19.31 2.11
C ARG A 121 -6.39 18.51 2.17
N ARG A 122 -6.88 18.21 3.38
CA ARG A 122 -8.11 17.45 3.60
C ARG A 122 -9.34 18.18 3.06
N ASP A 123 -9.46 19.47 3.33
CA ASP A 123 -10.58 20.29 2.88
C ASP A 123 -10.60 20.40 1.36
N ALA A 124 -9.43 20.63 0.74
CA ALA A 124 -9.30 20.63 -0.72
C ALA A 124 -9.70 19.27 -1.33
N ALA A 125 -9.20 18.17 -0.76
CA ALA A 125 -9.56 16.83 -1.23
C ALA A 125 -11.07 16.57 -1.08
N ARG A 126 -11.66 16.89 0.08
CA ARG A 126 -13.10 16.74 0.35
C ARG A 126 -13.94 17.59 -0.60
N ALA A 127 -13.53 18.82 -0.88
CA ALA A 127 -14.22 19.71 -1.82
C ALA A 127 -14.30 19.09 -3.22
N SER A 128 -13.20 18.47 -3.69
CA SER A 128 -13.12 17.83 -5.01
C SER A 128 -13.84 16.49 -5.14
N LEU A 129 -14.36 15.91 -4.05
CA LEU A 129 -15.05 14.62 -4.11
C LEU A 129 -16.36 14.69 -4.91
N PRO A 130 -16.64 13.70 -5.78
CA PRO A 130 -17.95 13.54 -6.39
C PRO A 130 -19.05 13.32 -5.33
N PRO A 131 -20.33 13.66 -5.61
CA PRO A 131 -21.41 13.59 -4.63
C PRO A 131 -21.57 12.22 -3.96
N LEU A 132 -21.44 11.13 -4.73
CA LEU A 132 -21.55 9.78 -4.19
C LEU A 132 -20.37 9.42 -3.27
N ALA A 133 -19.17 9.91 -3.56
CA ALA A 133 -18.00 9.72 -2.69
C ALA A 133 -18.12 10.55 -1.40
N LYS A 134 -18.66 11.78 -1.48
CA LYS A 134 -18.97 12.59 -0.27
C LYS A 134 -19.96 11.87 0.65
N ARG A 135 -21.01 11.28 0.08
CA ARG A 135 -21.97 10.49 0.85
C ARG A 135 -21.32 9.26 1.48
N LEU A 136 -20.50 8.52 0.72
CA LEU A 136 -19.77 7.37 1.26
C LEU A 136 -18.84 7.79 2.42
N LEU A 137 -18.11 8.89 2.26
CA LEU A 137 -17.25 9.42 3.32
C LEU A 137 -18.06 9.78 4.57
N ALA A 138 -19.19 10.46 4.42
CA ALA A 138 -20.06 10.81 5.53
C ALA A 138 -20.59 9.56 6.26
N ASP A 139 -20.99 8.52 5.51
CA ASP A 139 -21.43 7.26 6.08
C ASP A 139 -20.29 6.55 6.84
N VAL A 140 -19.06 6.57 6.31
CA VAL A 140 -17.88 6.03 7.00
C VAL A 140 -17.53 6.83 8.26
N GLU A 141 -17.60 8.16 8.21
CA GLU A 141 -17.34 9.00 9.39
C GLU A 141 -18.38 8.81 10.49
N ALA A 142 -19.64 8.60 10.11
CA ALA A 142 -20.74 8.38 11.06
C ALA A 142 -20.70 6.98 11.71
N HIS A 143 -20.32 5.95 10.95
CA HIS A 143 -20.44 4.55 11.40
C HIS A 143 -19.09 3.84 11.62
N GLY A 144 -17.97 4.49 11.32
CA GLY A 144 -16.61 3.95 11.37
C GLY A 144 -16.27 3.01 10.21
N GLU A 145 -17.19 2.15 9.80
CA GLU A 145 -17.05 1.26 8.65
C GLU A 145 -18.33 1.16 7.81
N VAL A 146 -18.18 0.92 6.51
CA VAL A 146 -19.30 0.70 5.59
C VAL A 146 -19.10 -0.60 4.83
N ARG A 147 -20.11 -1.47 4.94
CA ARG A 147 -20.20 -2.72 4.17
C ARG A 147 -20.72 -2.42 2.77
N MET A 148 -19.83 -2.47 1.78
CA MET A 148 -20.16 -2.12 0.40
C MET A 148 -21.25 -3.00 -0.22
N ASP A 149 -21.38 -4.24 0.22
CA ASP A 149 -22.44 -5.18 -0.15
C ASP A 149 -23.83 -4.77 0.34
N ARG A 150 -23.90 -3.91 1.37
CA ARG A 150 -25.14 -3.43 2.00
C ARG A 150 -25.36 -1.93 1.82
N TRP A 151 -24.44 -1.25 1.15
CA TRP A 151 -24.49 0.19 0.99
C TRP A 151 -25.48 0.58 -0.13
N PRO A 152 -26.28 1.66 0.00
CA PRO A 152 -27.39 1.94 -0.92
C PRO A 152 -26.91 2.61 -2.22
N ALA A 153 -26.10 1.86 -2.98
CA ALA A 153 -25.65 2.14 -4.34
C ALA A 153 -25.34 0.82 -5.04
N SER A 154 -25.41 0.77 -6.37
CA SER A 154 -24.97 -0.43 -7.09
C SER A 154 -23.49 -0.73 -6.81
N THR A 155 -23.12 -2.00 -6.78
CA THR A 155 -21.75 -2.45 -6.48
C THR A 155 -20.69 -1.73 -7.31
N LYS A 156 -20.99 -1.48 -8.59
CA LYS A 156 -20.10 -0.73 -9.50
C LYS A 156 -19.91 0.72 -9.05
N ARG A 157 -21.01 1.45 -8.78
CA ARG A 157 -20.97 2.86 -8.35
C ARG A 157 -20.38 3.02 -6.96
N GLY A 158 -20.68 2.08 -6.06
CA GLY A 158 -20.06 2.04 -4.74
C GLY A 158 -18.56 1.81 -4.79
N ARG A 159 -18.10 0.90 -5.66
CA ARG A 159 -16.67 0.69 -5.90
C ARG A 159 -16.00 1.95 -6.46
N GLU A 160 -16.64 2.63 -7.40
CA GLU A 160 -16.11 3.88 -7.98
C GLU A 160 -16.00 4.99 -6.93
N ALA A 161 -17.03 5.16 -6.09
CA ALA A 161 -17.00 6.10 -4.97
C ALA A 161 -15.86 5.80 -3.99
N ARG A 162 -15.66 4.52 -3.62
CA ARG A 162 -14.54 4.08 -2.78
C ARG A 162 -13.19 4.42 -3.42
N LEU A 163 -13.02 4.17 -4.71
CA LEU A 163 -11.77 4.47 -5.43
C LEU A 163 -11.45 5.97 -5.43
N TRP A 164 -12.48 6.84 -5.49
CA TRP A 164 -12.29 8.28 -5.34
C TRP A 164 -11.76 8.66 -3.95
N LEU A 165 -12.30 8.04 -2.89
CA LEU A 165 -11.79 8.25 -1.52
C LEU A 165 -10.34 7.78 -1.40
N GLU A 166 -10.02 6.58 -1.91
CA GLU A 166 -8.65 6.05 -1.90
C GLU A 166 -7.66 6.90 -2.68
N ARG A 167 -8.10 7.57 -3.75
CA ARG A 167 -7.23 8.40 -4.59
C ARG A 167 -6.94 9.77 -3.97
N LEU A 168 -7.89 10.34 -3.23
CA LEU A 168 -7.82 11.73 -2.78
C LEU A 168 -7.50 11.86 -1.29
N LEU A 169 -7.86 10.88 -0.47
CA LEU A 169 -7.71 10.94 0.98
C LEU A 169 -6.61 10.03 1.53
N LEU A 170 -6.17 9.02 0.75
CA LEU A 170 -5.06 8.11 1.08
C LEU A 170 -3.87 8.33 0.14
#